data_AF-A0A4R1L0W9-F1
#
_entry.id   AF-A0A4R1L0W9-F1
#
_cell.length_a   1.000
_cell.length_b   1.000
_cell.length_c   1.000
_cell.angle_alpha   90.00
_cell.angle_beta   90.00
_cell.angle_gamma   90.00
#
_symmetry.space_group_name_H-M   'P 1'
#
loop_
_entity.id
_entity.type
_entity.pdbx_description
1 polymer ?
#
loop_
_entity_poly.entity_id
_entity_poly.type
_entity_poly.pdbx_seq_one_letter_code
_entity_poly.pdbx_strand_id
1 'polypeptide(L)'
;MKRILLLILTALFSSGAFAEVWTIAIDPGHGGKDPGAIGRNLHIYEKNVTLSIARELKALLDKDPNFRGVLTRSGDYYITVPARSEIARRNKANYLISIHADSSLKPTLRGASVWVLSNRRANDEMGQWLEDHEKQSELLGGAGKVLSHSKEAYLNQTVLDLQFGHSQRVGYELGTTILQHFAKITPLSRSRPQHASLGVLRSPDIPSVLVETGFLSNTEEEAKLSTQSYRKRIAYIIYQGLVDYRRRNGGIDVNTTVTYRETVKENTKTTIKNNSQNNTLKDSGIRHKVKSGETLGGLAQKYGVKSADILSLNNLKRKELWIDETIKIPDNGKNSTISTAKAKDKKADKSTDNNNIKDSGVVHTVKSGESLNKIAKKYNVSVDDIVTLNQLKRKELRIDEKLKIPTHNSKTTEKNSNTDTAKKESNTKTVSKDNNKTNVKNVKDSKGKSTQIPKYHTIEKDQTIYAVGRLYDIPPNTILKLNPKLKDGKVITGQKIQIRE
;
A
#
# COMPACT_ATOMS: atom_id res chain seq x y z
N MET A 1 55.27 4.12 58.30
CA MET A 1 54.25 4.80 57.47
C MET A 1 53.59 3.77 56.57
N LYS A 2 52.26 3.64 56.67
CA LYS A 2 51.42 2.64 56.01
C LYS A 2 51.46 2.79 54.49
N ARG A 3 51.64 1.69 53.74
CA ARG A 3 51.28 1.63 52.32
C ARG A 3 50.23 0.53 52.14
N ILE A 4 48.99 0.98 51.97
CA ILE A 4 47.80 0.19 51.68
C ILE A 4 47.88 -0.19 50.20
N LEU A 5 47.92 -1.49 49.91
CA LEU A 5 47.81 -2.02 48.56
C LEU A 5 46.31 -2.16 48.24
N LEU A 6 45.78 -1.21 47.47
CA LEU A 6 44.39 -1.24 46.99
C LEU A 6 44.30 -2.17 45.77
N LEU A 7 43.73 -3.36 45.97
CA LEU A 7 43.29 -4.25 44.89
C LEU A 7 42.08 -3.62 44.18
N ILE A 8 42.32 -3.04 42.99
CA ILE A 8 41.25 -2.57 42.11
C ILE A 8 40.70 -3.80 41.36
N LEU A 9 39.59 -4.35 41.86
CA LEU A 9 38.77 -5.32 41.15
C LEU A 9 38.00 -4.59 40.05
N THR A 10 38.53 -4.58 38.83
CA THR A 10 37.79 -4.12 37.65
C THR A 10 36.73 -5.15 37.29
N ALA A 11 35.51 -4.97 37.81
CA ALA A 11 34.34 -5.68 37.32
C ALA A 11 34.04 -5.18 35.89
N LEU A 12 34.35 -6.01 34.88
CA LEU A 12 33.81 -5.82 33.54
C LEU A 12 32.28 -6.00 33.63
N PHE A 13 31.54 -4.91 33.73
CA PHE A 13 30.13 -4.91 33.37
C PHE A 13 30.05 -5.15 31.87
N SER A 14 29.84 -6.41 31.47
CA SER A 14 29.35 -6.68 30.12
C SER A 14 27.96 -6.07 30.04
N SER A 15 27.85 -4.86 29.50
CA SER A 15 26.58 -4.31 29.06
C SER A 15 26.06 -5.20 27.94
N GLY A 16 25.33 -6.25 28.30
CA GLY A 16 24.53 -7.01 27.34
C GLY A 16 23.65 -6.01 26.61
N ALA A 17 23.74 -5.98 25.29
CA ALA A 17 22.80 -5.23 24.48
C ALA A 17 21.40 -5.77 24.80
N PHE A 18 20.66 -5.05 25.66
CA PHE A 18 19.27 -5.40 25.95
C PHE A 18 18.51 -5.21 24.64
N ALA A 19 18.08 -6.31 24.03
CA ALA A 19 17.20 -6.27 22.87
C ALA A 19 15.95 -5.47 23.24
N GLU A 20 15.52 -4.55 22.36
CA GLU A 20 14.34 -3.72 22.62
C GLU A 20 13.11 -4.62 22.85
N VAL A 21 12.45 -4.43 23.99
CA VAL A 21 11.24 -5.18 24.37
C VAL A 21 10.05 -4.62 23.61
N TRP A 22 9.39 -5.45 22.81
CA TRP A 22 8.23 -5.04 22.03
C TRP A 22 6.99 -4.97 22.92
N THR A 23 6.42 -3.77 23.07
CA THR A 23 5.15 -3.58 23.75
C THR A 23 3.99 -3.84 22.77
N ILE A 24 3.15 -4.81 23.10
CA ILE A 24 1.98 -5.18 22.32
C ILE A 24 0.72 -4.75 23.08
N ALA A 25 0.00 -3.77 22.54
CA ALA A 25 -1.34 -3.49 23.01
C ALA A 25 -2.30 -4.55 22.48
N ILE A 26 -3.11 -5.13 23.36
CA ILE A 26 -4.04 -6.21 23.09
C ILE A 26 -5.43 -5.66 23.42
N ASP A 27 -6.25 -5.55 22.39
CA ASP A 27 -7.57 -4.99 22.48
C ASP A 27 -8.64 -6.08 22.40
N PRO A 28 -9.15 -6.60 23.53
CA PRO A 28 -10.32 -7.45 23.49
C PRO A 28 -11.55 -6.62 23.08
N GLY A 29 -12.10 -6.92 21.91
CA GLY A 29 -13.25 -6.23 21.33
C GLY A 29 -14.45 -6.18 22.28
N HIS A 30 -15.31 -5.17 22.09
CA HIS A 30 -16.55 -4.98 22.86
C HIS A 30 -16.31 -4.76 24.37
N GLY A 31 -17.29 -5.07 25.22
CA GLY A 31 -17.21 -5.00 26.68
C GLY A 31 -18.34 -4.19 27.33
N GLY A 32 -18.67 -4.53 28.57
CA GLY A 32 -19.74 -3.90 29.34
C GLY A 32 -21.08 -4.06 28.63
N LYS A 33 -21.71 -2.92 28.33
CA LYS A 33 -23.01 -2.83 27.63
C LYS A 33 -22.98 -3.30 26.17
N ASP A 34 -21.80 -3.39 25.57
CA ASP A 34 -21.63 -3.90 24.22
C ASP A 34 -21.26 -5.39 24.30
N PRO A 35 -22.21 -6.31 24.00
CA PRO A 35 -21.94 -7.74 24.05
C PRO A 35 -21.07 -8.23 22.87
N GLY A 36 -20.98 -7.44 21.80
CA GLY A 36 -20.58 -7.91 20.48
C GLY A 36 -21.56 -8.95 19.93
N ALA A 37 -21.06 -9.83 19.07
CA ALA A 37 -21.82 -10.96 18.58
C ALA A 37 -22.27 -11.89 19.73
N ILE A 38 -23.48 -12.42 19.58
CA ILE A 38 -24.05 -13.42 20.49
C ILE A 38 -24.17 -14.71 19.70
N GLY A 39 -23.55 -15.77 20.22
CA GLY A 39 -23.65 -17.11 19.65
C GLY A 39 -25.10 -17.59 19.59
N ARG A 40 -25.48 -18.26 18.49
CA ARG A 40 -26.90 -18.59 18.23
C ARG A 40 -27.39 -19.77 19.06
N ASN A 41 -26.51 -20.69 19.45
CA ASN A 41 -26.91 -21.94 20.10
C ASN A 41 -26.58 -21.92 21.60
N LEU A 42 -25.33 -21.60 21.93
CA LEU A 42 -24.81 -21.59 23.29
C LEU A 42 -24.97 -20.22 23.97
N HIS A 43 -25.41 -19.19 23.23
CA HIS A 43 -25.62 -17.83 23.73
C HIS A 43 -24.37 -17.22 24.39
N ILE A 44 -23.19 -17.63 23.93
CA ILE A 44 -21.92 -17.07 24.40
C ILE A 44 -21.72 -15.67 23.80
N TYR A 45 -21.19 -14.76 24.62
CA TYR A 45 -20.93 -13.38 24.21
C TYR A 45 -19.51 -13.21 23.67
N GLU A 46 -19.38 -12.51 22.54
CA GLU A 46 -18.10 -12.15 21.95
C GLU A 46 -17.19 -11.45 22.95
N LYS A 47 -17.71 -10.46 23.69
CA LYS A 47 -16.92 -9.73 24.70
C LYS A 47 -16.21 -10.61 25.73
N ASN A 48 -16.78 -11.79 26.04
CA ASN A 48 -16.21 -12.74 27.00
C ASN A 48 -15.16 -13.62 26.32
N VAL A 49 -15.43 -14.06 25.08
CA VAL A 49 -14.49 -14.82 24.25
C VAL A 49 -13.22 -13.99 24.00
N THR A 50 -13.37 -12.74 23.56
CA THR A 50 -12.25 -11.85 23.23
C THR A 50 -11.42 -11.51 24.47
N LEU A 51 -12.05 -11.21 25.61
CA LEU A 51 -11.34 -10.95 26.86
C LEU A 51 -10.54 -12.18 27.34
N SER A 52 -11.13 -13.37 27.21
CA SER A 52 -10.47 -14.62 27.59
C SER A 52 -9.22 -14.86 26.72
N ILE A 53 -9.33 -14.73 25.40
CA ILE A 53 -8.18 -14.88 24.49
C ILE A 53 -7.12 -13.81 24.76
N ALA A 54 -7.52 -12.56 24.98
CA ALA A 54 -6.60 -11.45 25.24
C ALA A 54 -5.79 -11.66 26.53
N ARG A 55 -6.41 -12.17 27.60
CA ARG A 55 -5.71 -12.49 28.86
C ARG A 55 -4.68 -13.61 28.66
N GLU A 56 -5.03 -14.66 27.91
CA GLU A 56 -4.10 -15.74 27.58
C GLU A 56 -2.93 -15.23 26.71
N LEU A 57 -3.21 -14.37 25.72
CA LEU A 57 -2.17 -13.76 24.90
C LEU A 57 -1.24 -12.87 25.72
N LYS A 58 -1.78 -12.05 26.63
CA LYS A 58 -0.98 -11.24 27.56
C LYS A 58 -0.07 -12.12 28.41
N ALA A 59 -0.60 -13.20 28.99
CA ALA A 59 0.18 -14.11 29.82
C ALA A 59 1.32 -14.80 29.05
N LEU A 60 1.14 -15.08 27.75
CA LEU A 60 2.20 -15.59 26.89
C LEU A 60 3.27 -14.53 26.61
N LEU A 61 2.85 -13.31 26.28
CA LEU A 61 3.76 -12.21 25.97
C LEU A 61 4.58 -11.78 27.20
N ASP A 62 3.97 -11.68 28.38
CA ASP A 62 4.66 -11.29 29.60
C ASP A 62 5.67 -12.35 30.10
N LYS A 63 5.55 -13.60 29.63
CA LYS A 63 6.52 -14.67 29.92
C LYS A 63 7.71 -14.66 28.96
N ASP A 64 7.60 -14.02 27.80
CA ASP A 64 8.68 -13.89 26.85
C ASP A 64 9.47 -12.60 27.13
N PRO A 65 10.77 -12.65 27.44
CA PRO A 65 11.57 -11.46 27.75
C PRO A 65 11.64 -10.44 26.60
N ASN A 66 11.23 -10.83 25.39
CA ASN A 66 11.21 -9.96 24.22
C ASN A 66 9.94 -9.13 24.09
N PHE A 67 8.91 -9.40 24.90
CA PHE A 67 7.61 -8.77 24.77
C PHE A 67 7.08 -8.22 26.09
N ARG A 68 6.15 -7.28 25.97
CA ARG A 68 5.32 -6.77 27.07
C ARG A 68 3.88 -6.64 26.59
N GLY A 69 2.94 -7.36 27.20
CA GLY A 69 1.52 -7.26 26.85
C GLY A 69 0.81 -6.15 27.62
N VAL A 70 -0.03 -5.35 26.95
CA VAL A 70 -0.87 -4.31 27.59
C VAL A 70 -2.31 -4.52 27.14
N LEU A 71 -3.25 -4.71 28.07
CA LEU A 71 -4.66 -4.84 27.71
C LEU A 71 -5.33 -3.46 27.63
N THR A 72 -6.16 -3.23 26.62
CA THR A 72 -7.02 -2.03 26.59
C THR A 72 -8.08 -2.09 27.69
N ARG A 73 -8.70 -3.26 27.90
CA ARG A 73 -9.51 -3.58 29.09
C ARG A 73 -9.07 -4.88 29.74
N SER A 74 -9.03 -4.85 31.07
CA SER A 74 -8.73 -6.02 31.91
C SER A 74 -9.97 -6.72 32.45
N GLY A 75 -11.16 -6.14 32.28
CA GLY A 75 -12.43 -6.65 32.79
C GLY A 75 -13.61 -6.45 31.82
N ASP A 76 -14.82 -6.71 32.29
CA ASP A 76 -16.05 -6.54 31.51
C ASP A 76 -16.62 -5.13 31.67
N TYR A 77 -15.97 -4.16 31.02
CA TYR A 77 -16.45 -2.79 30.92
C TYR A 77 -16.27 -2.27 29.50
N TYR A 78 -17.10 -1.30 29.13
CA TYR A 78 -17.08 -0.71 27.81
C TYR A 78 -15.91 0.28 27.66
N ILE A 79 -15.22 0.22 26.53
CA ILE A 79 -14.24 1.22 26.10
C ILE A 79 -14.64 1.74 24.73
N THR A 80 -14.66 3.07 24.59
CA THR A 80 -14.93 3.73 23.30
C THR A 80 -13.85 3.39 22.29
N VAL A 81 -14.20 3.39 21.00
CA VAL A 81 -13.24 3.02 19.95
C VAL A 81 -11.98 3.90 19.95
N PRO A 82 -12.04 5.24 20.11
CA PRO A 82 -10.83 6.06 20.19
C PRO A 82 -9.97 5.77 21.43
N ALA A 83 -10.59 5.48 22.57
CA ALA A 83 -9.86 5.22 23.81
C ALA A 83 -8.99 3.95 23.74
N ARG A 84 -9.33 2.99 22.87
CA ARG A 84 -8.53 1.77 22.66
C ARG A 84 -7.15 2.10 22.09
N SER A 85 -7.11 2.93 21.04
CA SER A 85 -5.85 3.39 20.43
C SER A 85 -5.08 4.32 21.37
N GLU A 86 -5.78 5.13 22.15
CA GLU A 86 -5.18 6.02 23.15
C GLU A 86 -4.45 5.25 24.26
N ILE A 87 -5.04 4.14 24.76
CA ILE A 87 -4.38 3.28 25.75
C ILE A 87 -3.11 2.67 25.16
N ALA A 88 -3.14 2.24 23.89
CA ALA A 88 -1.95 1.73 23.20
C ALA A 88 -0.85 2.80 23.12
N ARG A 89 -1.21 4.03 22.78
CA ARG A 89 -0.28 5.17 22.67
C ARG A 89 0.37 5.54 23.99
N ARG A 90 -0.42 5.70 25.06
CA ARG A 90 0.09 6.00 26.41
C ARG A 90 1.08 4.96 26.91
N ASN A 91 0.91 3.71 26.50
CA ASN A 91 1.81 2.61 26.85
C ASN A 91 2.98 2.43 25.87
N LYS A 92 3.11 3.32 24.88
CA LYS A 92 4.14 3.28 23.83
C LYS A 92 4.17 1.92 23.12
N ALA A 93 2.98 1.41 22.79
CA ALA A 93 2.87 0.13 22.09
C ALA A 93 3.50 0.22 20.70
N ASN A 94 4.31 -0.78 20.35
CA ASN A 94 4.84 -0.95 19.00
C ASN A 94 3.75 -1.43 18.04
N TYR A 95 2.80 -2.23 18.55
CA TYR A 95 1.71 -2.82 17.77
C TYR A 95 0.42 -2.86 18.58
N LEU A 96 -0.71 -2.72 17.90
CA LEU A 96 -2.05 -2.94 18.47
C LEU A 96 -2.71 -4.15 17.80
N ILE A 97 -3.08 -5.14 18.61
CA ILE A 97 -3.77 -6.36 18.17
C ILE A 97 -5.18 -6.35 18.76
N SER A 98 -6.17 -6.02 17.94
CA SER A 98 -7.58 -6.13 18.32
C SER A 98 -8.08 -7.54 18.06
N ILE A 99 -8.76 -8.14 19.03
CA ILE A 99 -9.24 -9.53 18.98
C ILE A 99 -10.75 -9.52 18.99
N HIS A 100 -11.33 -10.18 17.98
CA HIS A 100 -12.77 -10.27 17.75
C HIS A 100 -13.19 -11.71 17.41
N ALA A 101 -14.49 -11.94 17.48
CA ALA A 101 -15.14 -13.16 17.00
C ALA A 101 -16.42 -12.78 16.24
N ASP A 102 -16.26 -12.57 14.93
CA ASP A 102 -17.24 -12.13 13.95
C ASP A 102 -18.59 -12.86 14.01
N SER A 103 -19.58 -12.29 13.33
CA SER A 103 -20.88 -12.91 13.09
C SER A 103 -21.37 -12.58 11.69
N SER A 104 -21.98 -13.57 11.05
CA SER A 104 -22.47 -13.49 9.68
C SER A 104 -23.93 -13.91 9.61
N LEU A 105 -24.68 -13.31 8.68
CA LEU A 105 -26.03 -13.76 8.35
C LEU A 105 -26.01 -15.20 7.82
N LYS A 106 -24.96 -15.59 7.09
CA LYS A 106 -24.72 -16.96 6.62
C LYS A 106 -24.07 -17.79 7.74
N PRO A 107 -24.79 -18.73 8.38
CA PRO A 107 -24.26 -19.52 9.50
C PRO A 107 -23.15 -20.49 9.08
N THR A 108 -23.00 -20.76 7.78
CA THR A 108 -21.95 -21.63 7.25
C THR A 108 -20.59 -20.94 7.11
N LEU A 109 -20.54 -19.61 7.21
CA LEU A 109 -19.28 -18.87 7.15
C LEU A 109 -18.44 -19.16 8.40
N ARG A 110 -17.18 -19.52 8.20
CA ARG A 110 -16.26 -19.94 9.27
C ARG A 110 -14.82 -19.57 8.94
N GLY A 111 -13.97 -19.71 9.94
CA GLY A 111 -12.53 -19.55 9.80
C GLY A 111 -12.04 -18.14 10.11
N ALA A 112 -10.75 -18.04 10.39
CA ALA A 112 -10.13 -16.81 10.84
C ALA A 112 -9.93 -15.81 9.69
N SER A 113 -9.85 -14.52 10.03
CA SER A 113 -9.43 -13.47 9.10
C SER A 113 -8.71 -12.35 9.85
N VAL A 114 -7.97 -11.51 9.12
CA VAL A 114 -7.29 -10.35 9.69
C VAL A 114 -7.61 -9.12 8.87
N TRP A 115 -7.94 -8.03 9.56
CA TRP A 115 -8.21 -6.73 8.99
C TRP A 115 -7.11 -5.75 9.35
N VAL A 116 -6.82 -4.87 8.40
CA VAL A 116 -5.79 -3.83 8.51
C VAL A 116 -6.34 -2.51 8.01
N LEU A 117 -5.64 -1.42 8.33
CA LEU A 117 -6.06 -0.07 7.99
C LEU A 117 -6.28 0.14 6.47
N SER A 118 -7.29 0.94 6.13
CA SER A 118 -7.61 1.39 4.77
C SER A 118 -7.42 2.90 4.60
N ASN A 119 -6.92 3.31 3.44
CA ASN A 119 -6.57 4.70 3.15
C ASN A 119 -7.77 5.63 2.93
N ARG A 120 -8.97 5.10 2.65
CA ARG A 120 -10.12 5.95 2.25
C ARG A 120 -10.72 6.77 3.39
N ARG A 121 -10.90 6.17 4.58
CA ARG A 121 -11.53 6.84 5.73
C ARG A 121 -10.51 7.46 6.69
N ALA A 122 -9.28 6.95 6.73
CA ALA A 122 -8.19 7.55 7.48
C ALA A 122 -7.96 9.01 7.06
N ASN A 123 -8.07 9.29 5.76
CA ASN A 123 -7.89 10.62 5.19
C ASN A 123 -9.00 11.62 5.59
N ASP A 124 -10.24 11.17 5.83
CA ASP A 124 -11.35 12.05 6.22
C ASP A 124 -11.23 12.50 7.69
N GLU A 125 -10.71 11.65 8.58
CA GLU A 125 -10.51 11.94 10.02
C GLU A 125 -9.18 12.67 10.30
N MET A 126 -8.17 12.48 9.47
CA MET A 126 -6.91 13.23 9.48
C MET A 126 -7.14 14.75 9.47
N GLY A 127 -8.06 15.22 8.62
CA GLY A 127 -8.39 16.63 8.52
C GLY A 127 -8.86 17.21 9.85
N GLN A 128 -9.62 16.43 10.64
CA GLN A 128 -10.06 16.84 11.97
C GLN A 128 -8.91 16.80 13.00
N TRP A 129 -8.02 15.81 12.94
CA TRP A 129 -6.87 15.76 13.85
C TRP A 129 -5.84 16.84 13.58
N LEU A 130 -5.70 17.29 12.33
CA LEU A 130 -4.90 18.46 11.99
C LEU A 130 -5.52 19.78 12.45
N GLU A 131 -6.80 19.83 12.79
CA GLU A 131 -7.42 21.01 13.42
C GLU A 131 -7.19 21.04 14.94
N ASP A 132 -6.82 19.89 15.54
CA ASP A 132 -6.63 19.71 16.97
C ASP A 132 -5.13 19.74 17.33
N HIS A 133 -4.66 20.88 17.85
CA HIS A 133 -3.25 21.12 18.15
C HIS A 133 -2.68 20.16 19.22
N GLU A 134 -3.51 19.67 20.15
CA GLU A 134 -3.07 18.70 21.16
C GLU A 134 -2.80 17.33 20.52
N LYS A 135 -3.71 16.88 19.63
CA LYS A 135 -3.56 15.61 18.91
C LYS A 135 -2.43 15.64 17.88
N GLN A 136 -2.18 16.77 17.22
CA GLN A 136 -1.08 16.91 16.27
C GLN A 136 0.28 16.54 16.88
N SER A 137 0.59 17.10 18.06
CA SER A 137 1.88 16.83 18.71
C SER A 137 2.01 15.38 19.16
N GLU A 138 0.91 14.72 19.48
CA GLU A 138 0.91 13.32 19.91
C GLU A 138 1.12 12.36 18.74
N LEU A 139 0.42 12.58 17.62
CA LEU A 139 0.48 11.73 16.42
C LEU A 139 1.82 11.84 15.70
N LEU A 140 2.41 13.04 15.66
CA LEU A 140 3.71 13.30 15.04
C LEU A 140 4.89 12.90 15.94
N GLY A 141 4.63 12.42 17.17
CA GLY A 141 5.65 11.97 18.13
C GLY A 141 6.68 13.05 18.45
N GLY A 142 7.95 12.66 18.62
CA GLY A 142 9.06 13.60 18.89
C GLY A 142 9.25 14.68 17.82
N ALA A 143 8.84 14.40 16.58
CA ALA A 143 8.82 15.39 15.49
C ALA A 143 7.66 16.38 15.65
N GLY A 144 6.56 15.99 16.29
CA GLY A 144 5.39 16.83 16.55
C GLY A 144 5.70 18.08 17.35
N LYS A 145 6.64 18.03 18.30
CA LYS A 145 7.08 19.24 19.01
C LYS A 145 7.84 20.24 18.14
N VAL A 146 8.62 19.75 17.16
CA VAL A 146 9.36 20.62 16.23
C VAL A 146 8.44 21.15 15.13
N LEU A 147 7.51 20.31 14.67
CA LEU A 147 6.59 20.59 13.57
C LEU A 147 5.35 21.38 14.01
N SER A 148 4.89 21.28 15.25
CA SER A 148 3.77 22.08 15.81
C SER A 148 4.07 23.57 15.91
N HIS A 149 5.35 23.97 15.95
CA HIS A 149 5.76 25.38 15.90
C HIS A 149 5.80 25.94 14.47
N SER A 150 5.79 25.06 13.46
CA SER A 150 5.64 25.47 12.06
C SER A 150 4.15 25.56 11.74
N LYS A 151 3.66 26.72 11.29
CA LYS A 151 2.27 26.88 10.81
C LYS A 151 2.00 26.15 9.48
N GLU A 152 2.78 25.12 9.15
CA GLU A 152 2.78 24.47 7.85
C GLU A 152 1.89 23.22 7.85
N ALA A 153 0.59 23.42 7.65
CA ALA A 153 -0.40 22.34 7.55
C ALA A 153 -0.02 21.25 6.53
N TYR A 154 0.68 21.62 5.45
CA TYR A 154 1.17 20.69 4.42
C TYR A 154 2.28 19.76 4.91
N LEU A 155 3.17 20.23 5.78
CA LEU A 155 4.25 19.41 6.33
C LEU A 155 3.71 18.39 7.33
N ASN A 156 2.81 18.82 8.21
CA ASN A 156 2.12 17.92 9.16
C ASN A 156 1.32 16.84 8.43
N GLN A 157 0.56 17.22 7.39
CA GLN A 157 -0.16 16.27 6.53
C GLN A 157 0.79 15.25 5.89
N THR A 158 1.93 15.70 5.36
CA THR A 158 2.91 14.82 4.70
C THR A 158 3.50 13.80 5.67
N VAL A 159 3.88 14.23 6.89
CA VAL A 159 4.43 13.31 7.90
C VAL A 159 3.39 12.30 8.35
N LEU A 160 2.14 12.72 8.56
CA LEU A 160 1.07 11.81 8.94
C LEU A 160 0.73 10.84 7.80
N ASP A 161 0.73 11.29 6.53
CA ASP A 161 0.55 10.42 5.36
C ASP A 161 1.65 9.35 5.27
N LEU A 162 2.91 9.72 5.55
CA LEU A 162 4.04 8.79 5.62
C LEU A 162 3.87 7.78 6.76
N GLN A 163 3.46 8.24 7.95
CA GLN A 163 3.18 7.36 9.10
C GLN A 163 2.04 6.39 8.79
N PHE A 164 0.93 6.85 8.21
CA PHE A 164 -0.16 5.98 7.76
C PHE A 164 0.31 4.93 6.76
N GLY A 165 1.08 5.34 5.74
CA GLY A 165 1.63 4.42 4.75
C GLY A 165 2.55 3.37 5.37
N HIS A 166 3.34 3.76 6.39
CA HIS A 166 4.15 2.84 7.17
C HIS A 166 3.29 1.89 8.02
N SER A 167 2.39 2.42 8.84
CA SER A 167 1.48 1.66 9.71
C SER A 167 0.65 0.64 8.93
N GLN A 168 0.13 1.03 7.75
CA GLN A 168 -0.62 0.15 6.87
C GLN A 168 0.25 -1.02 6.35
N ARG A 169 1.48 -0.74 5.89
CA ARG A 169 2.40 -1.77 5.38
C ARG A 169 2.78 -2.75 6.48
N VAL A 170 3.22 -2.22 7.62
CA VAL A 170 3.63 -3.00 8.80
C VAL A 170 2.46 -3.83 9.31
N GLY A 171 1.26 -3.24 9.43
CA GLY A 171 0.05 -3.95 9.79
C GLY A 171 -0.30 -5.08 8.81
N TYR A 172 -0.14 -4.87 7.50
CA TYR A 172 -0.36 -5.90 6.49
C TYR A 172 0.63 -7.07 6.62
N GLU A 173 1.92 -6.79 6.83
CA GLU A 173 2.95 -7.82 6.99
C GLU A 173 2.76 -8.62 8.28
N LEU A 174 2.47 -7.94 9.38
CA LEU A 174 2.15 -8.56 10.66
C LEU A 174 0.88 -9.42 10.54
N GLY A 175 -0.19 -8.88 9.97
CA GLY A 175 -1.44 -9.60 9.75
C GLY A 175 -1.27 -10.83 8.86
N THR A 176 -0.41 -10.74 7.83
CA THR A 176 -0.06 -11.89 6.97
C THR A 176 0.62 -12.99 7.78
N THR A 177 1.53 -12.62 8.68
CA THR A 177 2.24 -13.57 9.55
C THR A 177 1.28 -14.27 10.50
N ILE A 178 0.39 -13.51 11.13
CA ILE A 178 -0.65 -14.07 12.02
C ILE A 178 -1.55 -15.04 11.23
N LEU A 179 -2.02 -14.67 10.04
CA LEU A 179 -2.86 -15.54 9.20
C LEU A 179 -2.17 -16.85 8.81
N GLN A 180 -0.87 -16.82 8.49
CA GLN A 180 -0.09 -18.02 8.18
C GLN A 180 -0.04 -19.01 9.35
N HIS A 181 -0.04 -18.51 10.58
CA HIS A 181 -0.12 -19.36 11.77
C HIS A 181 -1.55 -19.87 12.01
N PHE A 182 -2.57 -19.05 11.81
CA PHE A 182 -3.98 -19.49 11.89
C PHE A 182 -4.31 -20.62 10.91
N ALA A 183 -3.77 -20.55 9.69
CA ALA A 183 -3.99 -21.58 8.66
C ALA A 183 -3.57 -23.00 9.10
N LYS A 184 -2.75 -23.13 10.15
CA LYS A 184 -2.31 -24.42 10.71
C LYS A 184 -3.36 -25.06 11.63
N ILE A 185 -4.37 -24.31 12.09
CA ILE A 185 -5.31 -24.79 13.12
C ILE A 185 -6.78 -24.63 12.75
N THR A 186 -7.11 -23.74 11.82
CA THR A 186 -8.48 -23.47 11.39
C THR A 186 -8.49 -22.97 9.93
N PRO A 187 -9.57 -23.19 9.16
CA PRO A 187 -9.72 -22.57 7.86
C PRO A 187 -9.61 -21.05 7.94
N LEU A 188 -9.25 -20.41 6.83
CA LEU A 188 -9.27 -18.96 6.72
C LEU A 188 -10.49 -18.52 5.93
N SER A 189 -11.30 -17.62 6.48
CA SER A 189 -12.38 -16.95 5.73
C SER A 189 -11.80 -16.03 4.64
N ARG A 190 -10.58 -15.53 4.88
CA ARG A 190 -9.78 -14.72 3.96
C ARG A 190 -8.32 -15.16 4.02
N SER A 191 -7.75 -15.55 2.89
CA SER A 191 -6.36 -16.03 2.81
C SER A 191 -5.32 -14.92 2.92
N ARG A 192 -5.73 -13.65 2.92
CA ARG A 192 -4.87 -12.47 3.02
C ARG A 192 -5.53 -11.42 3.91
N PRO A 193 -4.75 -10.53 4.55
CA PRO A 193 -5.31 -9.41 5.30
C PRO A 193 -6.21 -8.55 4.41
N GLN A 194 -7.31 -8.08 4.97
CA GLN A 194 -8.29 -7.24 4.28
C GLN A 194 -8.21 -5.81 4.78
N HIS A 195 -8.26 -4.84 3.86
CA HIS A 195 -8.27 -3.43 4.24
C HIS A 195 -9.69 -3.01 4.67
N ALA A 196 -9.82 -2.44 5.87
CA ALA A 196 -11.08 -1.92 6.36
C ALA A 196 -10.89 -0.58 7.09
N SER A 197 -11.98 0.18 7.17
CA SER A 197 -12.03 1.49 7.82
C SER A 197 -12.57 1.39 9.26
N LEU A 198 -12.04 0.44 10.03
CA LEU A 198 -12.48 0.15 11.40
C LEU A 198 -11.79 1.09 12.39
N GLY A 199 -12.55 1.70 13.32
CA GLY A 199 -12.05 2.77 14.18
C GLY A 199 -10.82 2.41 15.02
N VAL A 200 -10.74 1.17 15.52
CA VAL A 200 -9.59 0.69 16.30
C VAL A 200 -8.30 0.60 15.48
N LEU A 201 -8.41 0.46 14.16
CA LEU A 201 -7.26 0.34 13.25
C LEU A 201 -6.72 1.70 12.78
N ARG A 202 -7.35 2.81 13.18
CA ARG A 202 -7.10 4.13 12.58
C ARG A 202 -5.89 4.87 13.14
N SER A 203 -5.15 4.29 14.07
CA SER A 203 -3.93 4.92 14.58
C SER A 203 -2.88 5.04 13.47
N PRO A 204 -2.46 6.26 13.07
CA PRO A 204 -1.44 6.46 12.04
C PRO A 204 -0.05 6.04 12.53
N ASP A 205 0.17 6.23 13.81
CA ASP A 205 1.44 6.09 14.53
C ASP A 205 1.65 4.68 15.09
N ILE A 206 0.58 3.88 15.21
CA ILE A 206 0.63 2.53 15.78
C ILE A 206 0.13 1.53 14.74
N PRO A 207 1.02 0.70 14.16
CA PRO A 207 0.62 -0.41 13.30
C PRO A 207 -0.39 -1.31 14.00
N SER A 208 -1.59 -1.39 13.42
CA SER A 208 -2.75 -2.03 14.05
C SER A 208 -3.33 -3.13 13.16
N VAL A 209 -3.71 -4.25 13.79
CA VAL A 209 -4.43 -5.36 13.13
C VAL A 209 -5.63 -5.76 13.96
N LEU A 210 -6.71 -6.18 13.29
CA LEU A 210 -7.89 -6.78 13.93
C LEU A 210 -7.98 -8.23 13.49
N VAL A 211 -7.94 -9.14 14.45
CA VAL A 211 -7.96 -10.58 14.24
C VAL A 211 -9.37 -11.07 14.54
N GLU A 212 -10.06 -11.51 13.50
CA GLU A 212 -11.29 -12.28 13.63
C GLU A 212 -10.92 -13.74 13.84
N THR A 213 -11.19 -14.25 15.04
CA THR A 213 -10.75 -15.58 15.46
C THR A 213 -11.61 -16.72 14.92
N GLY A 214 -12.83 -16.40 14.48
CA GLY A 214 -13.85 -17.31 13.96
C GLY A 214 -15.21 -16.60 13.93
N PHE A 215 -16.28 -17.33 13.62
CA PHE A 215 -17.64 -16.78 13.52
C PHE A 215 -18.55 -17.37 14.61
N LEU A 216 -19.03 -16.56 15.55
CA LEU A 216 -20.00 -17.01 16.57
C LEU A 216 -21.37 -17.38 16.00
N SER A 217 -21.68 -16.92 14.79
CA SER A 217 -22.86 -17.35 14.04
C SER A 217 -22.78 -18.78 13.50
N ASN A 218 -21.59 -19.38 13.50
CA ASN A 218 -21.36 -20.74 13.03
C ASN A 218 -21.30 -21.71 14.20
N THR A 219 -22.15 -22.75 14.19
CA THR A 219 -22.29 -23.70 15.30
C THR A 219 -20.99 -24.42 15.67
N GLU A 220 -20.17 -24.80 14.69
CA GLU A 220 -18.90 -25.50 14.95
C GLU A 220 -17.88 -24.55 15.60
N GLU A 221 -17.76 -23.32 15.08
CA GLU A 221 -16.84 -22.32 15.62
C GLU A 221 -17.30 -21.80 16.98
N GLU A 222 -18.60 -21.61 17.20
CA GLU A 222 -19.21 -21.28 18.50
C GLU A 222 -18.87 -22.35 19.54
N ALA A 223 -19.07 -23.63 19.21
CA ALA A 223 -18.73 -24.74 20.10
C ALA A 223 -17.23 -24.74 20.44
N LYS A 224 -16.34 -24.52 19.47
CA LYS A 224 -14.90 -24.40 19.74
C LYS A 224 -14.58 -23.20 20.63
N LEU A 225 -15.06 -22.01 20.27
CA LEU A 225 -14.82 -20.75 20.98
C LEU A 225 -15.41 -20.73 22.40
N SER A 226 -16.41 -21.58 22.68
CA SER A 226 -16.94 -21.78 24.03
C SER A 226 -15.91 -22.43 24.99
N THR A 227 -14.94 -23.18 24.46
CA THR A 227 -13.95 -23.92 25.27
C THR A 227 -12.71 -23.09 25.60
N GLN A 228 -12.22 -23.20 26.84
CA GLN A 228 -10.98 -22.51 27.25
C GLN A 228 -9.74 -23.04 26.51
N SER A 229 -9.70 -24.34 26.22
CA SER A 229 -8.59 -24.98 25.51
C SER A 229 -8.40 -24.41 24.10
N TYR A 230 -9.48 -24.22 23.36
CA TYR A 230 -9.41 -23.60 22.04
C TYR A 230 -9.00 -22.12 22.11
N ARG A 231 -9.56 -21.35 23.07
CA ARG A 231 -9.16 -19.94 23.27
C ARG A 231 -7.67 -19.79 23.60
N LYS A 232 -7.12 -20.67 24.44
CA LYS A 232 -5.67 -20.77 24.70
C LYS A 232 -4.87 -21.06 23.43
N ARG A 233 -5.36 -21.99 22.59
CA ARG A 233 -4.72 -22.32 21.31
C ARG A 233 -4.72 -21.14 20.34
N ILE A 234 -5.81 -20.37 20.27
CA ILE A 234 -5.91 -19.16 19.46
C ILE A 234 -4.91 -18.10 19.94
N ALA A 235 -4.86 -17.84 21.24
CA ALA A 235 -3.88 -16.93 21.84
C ALA A 235 -2.44 -17.35 21.53
N TYR A 236 -2.12 -18.64 21.66
CA TYR A 236 -0.82 -19.19 21.31
C TYR A 236 -0.46 -19.00 19.83
N ILE A 237 -1.42 -19.15 18.92
CA ILE A 237 -1.21 -18.92 17.48
C ILE A 237 -0.94 -17.46 17.15
N ILE A 238 -1.65 -16.52 17.79
CA ILE A 238 -1.36 -15.08 17.66
C ILE A 238 0.04 -14.77 18.19
N TYR A 239 0.38 -15.29 19.38
CA TYR A 239 1.72 -15.15 19.97
C TYR A 239 2.81 -15.68 19.04
N GLN A 240 2.64 -16.88 18.47
CA GLN A 240 3.61 -17.44 17.52
C GLN A 240 3.75 -16.58 16.25
N GLY A 241 2.67 -15.97 15.77
CA GLY A 241 2.73 -14.99 14.69
C GLY A 241 3.54 -13.75 15.06
N LEU A 242 3.38 -13.23 16.29
CA LEU A 242 4.18 -12.09 16.80
C LEU A 242 5.65 -12.46 16.95
N VAL A 243 5.97 -13.64 17.50
CA VAL A 243 7.35 -14.15 17.64
C VAL A 243 8.01 -14.29 16.28
N ASP A 244 7.34 -14.89 15.30
CA ASP A 244 7.89 -15.04 13.95
C ASP A 244 8.08 -13.69 13.24
N TYR A 245 7.11 -12.78 13.40
CA TYR A 245 7.23 -11.42 12.86
C TYR A 245 8.40 -10.67 13.51
N ARG A 246 8.56 -10.76 14.83
CA ARG A 246 9.70 -10.17 15.55
C ARG A 246 11.01 -10.77 15.11
N ARG A 247 11.12 -12.09 14.99
CA ARG A 247 12.36 -12.73 14.54
C ARG A 247 12.80 -12.23 13.16
N ARG A 248 11.85 -11.95 12.26
CA ARG A 248 12.14 -11.42 10.91
C ARG A 248 12.49 -9.93 10.87
N ASN A 249 12.06 -9.16 11.87
CA ASN A 249 12.18 -7.69 11.88
C ASN A 249 12.93 -7.12 13.09
N GLY A 250 13.37 -7.94 14.04
CA GLY A 250 13.90 -7.55 15.36
C GLY A 250 15.31 -6.97 15.35
N GLY A 251 15.84 -6.64 14.17
CA GLY A 251 17.02 -5.77 13.98
C GLY A 251 16.65 -4.37 13.46
N ILE A 252 15.35 -4.04 13.40
CA ILE A 252 14.82 -2.77 12.92
C ILE A 252 13.97 -2.18 14.04
N ASP A 253 14.46 -1.15 14.72
CA ASP A 253 13.67 -0.38 15.68
C ASP A 253 12.46 0.22 14.97
N VAL A 254 11.26 -0.11 15.46
CA VAL A 254 9.98 0.33 14.86
C VAL A 254 9.73 1.84 15.05
N ASN A 255 10.53 2.50 15.90
CA ASN A 255 10.42 3.92 16.25
C ASN A 255 11.66 4.76 15.88
N THR A 256 12.70 4.19 15.25
CA THR A 256 13.92 4.95 14.95
C THR A 256 13.78 5.70 13.63
N THR A 257 13.83 7.03 13.70
CA THR A 257 14.08 7.91 12.56
C THR A 257 15.28 7.36 11.79
N VAL A 258 15.05 6.95 10.53
CA VAL A 258 16.05 6.30 9.68
C VAL A 258 17.30 7.16 9.61
N THR A 259 18.31 6.81 10.40
CA THR A 259 19.66 7.31 10.25
C THR A 259 20.45 6.15 9.67
N TYR A 260 20.66 6.19 8.35
CA TYR A 260 21.36 5.12 7.64
C TYR A 260 22.82 5.06 8.13
N ARG A 261 23.19 3.99 8.83
CA ARG A 261 24.60 3.64 9.09
C ARG A 261 24.90 2.34 8.37
N GLU A 262 25.69 2.47 7.32
CA GLU A 262 26.16 1.39 6.47
C GLU A 262 27.37 0.71 7.13
N THR A 263 27.17 -0.49 7.67
CA THR A 263 28.22 -1.50 7.92
C THR A 263 27.51 -2.86 7.85
N VAL A 264 27.98 -3.86 7.11
CA VAL A 264 28.99 -4.87 7.50
C VAL A 264 29.25 -5.72 6.24
N LYS A 265 30.47 -5.71 5.69
CA LYS A 265 31.52 -6.76 5.77
C LYS A 265 31.08 -8.23 5.62
N GLU A 266 31.71 -8.89 4.65
CA GLU A 266 31.68 -10.33 4.38
C GLU A 266 32.15 -11.16 5.58
N ASN A 267 31.42 -12.25 5.88
CA ASN A 267 31.96 -13.62 5.86
C ASN A 267 30.94 -14.59 6.47
N THR A 268 30.50 -15.59 5.69
CA THR A 268 30.62 -17.02 6.06
C THR A 268 30.10 -17.87 4.91
N LYS A 269 31.00 -18.68 4.34
CA LYS A 269 30.69 -19.85 3.51
C LYS A 269 30.27 -21.01 4.41
N THR A 270 29.12 -21.61 4.14
CA THR A 270 28.95 -23.07 4.32
C THR A 270 28.03 -23.63 3.24
N THR A 271 28.54 -24.66 2.59
CA THR A 271 28.05 -25.33 1.38
C THR A 271 26.99 -26.38 1.71
N ILE A 272 25.88 -26.40 0.95
CA ILE A 272 25.25 -27.67 0.51
C ILE A 272 24.99 -27.57 -1.00
N LYS A 273 25.59 -28.53 -1.70
CA LYS A 273 25.48 -28.78 -3.14
C LYS A 273 24.08 -29.23 -3.50
N ASN A 274 23.56 -28.74 -4.62
CA ASN A 274 22.73 -29.54 -5.52
C ASN A 274 23.06 -29.14 -6.97
N ASN A 275 23.38 -30.17 -7.74
CA ASN A 275 23.94 -30.10 -9.08
C ASN A 275 22.80 -29.93 -10.10
N SER A 276 22.79 -28.84 -10.85
CA SER A 276 22.14 -28.73 -12.15
C SER A 276 22.79 -27.60 -12.93
N GLN A 277 23.63 -28.00 -13.89
CA GLN A 277 24.05 -27.26 -15.09
C GLN A 277 24.16 -25.73 -14.92
N ASN A 278 25.39 -25.32 -14.60
CA ASN A 278 25.83 -23.94 -14.39
C ASN A 278 25.57 -23.04 -15.61
N ASN A 279 24.63 -22.12 -15.43
CA ASN A 279 24.77 -20.77 -15.99
C ASN A 279 24.79 -19.82 -14.78
N THR A 280 25.97 -19.60 -14.19
CA THR A 280 26.12 -18.61 -13.12
C THR A 280 25.87 -17.23 -13.72
N LEU A 281 24.67 -16.69 -13.49
CA LEU A 281 24.29 -15.34 -13.88
C LEU A 281 25.30 -14.36 -13.27
N LYS A 282 26.11 -13.74 -14.11
CA LYS A 282 27.13 -12.79 -13.69
C LYS A 282 26.53 -11.38 -13.57
N ASP A 283 27.01 -10.64 -12.58
CA ASP A 283 26.58 -9.25 -12.34
C ASP A 283 27.24 -8.33 -13.38
N SER A 284 26.44 -7.54 -14.10
CA SER A 284 26.96 -6.56 -15.07
C SER A 284 27.66 -5.36 -14.42
N GLY A 285 27.53 -5.18 -13.10
CA GLY A 285 27.94 -3.98 -12.38
C GLY A 285 26.94 -2.82 -12.48
N ILE A 286 25.93 -2.93 -13.35
CA ILE A 286 24.88 -1.92 -13.49
C ILE A 286 23.93 -2.00 -12.30
N ARG A 287 23.60 -0.83 -11.74
CA ARG A 287 22.64 -0.65 -10.65
C ARG A 287 21.52 0.25 -11.13
N HIS A 288 20.29 -0.24 -11.04
CA HIS A 288 19.11 0.48 -11.45
C HIS A 288 18.27 0.86 -10.24
N LYS A 289 18.15 2.16 -9.95
CA LYS A 289 17.26 2.67 -8.90
C LYS A 289 15.83 2.76 -9.44
N VAL A 290 14.93 1.95 -8.88
CA VAL A 290 13.54 1.78 -9.29
C VAL A 290 12.77 3.08 -9.07
N LYS A 291 12.03 3.50 -10.10
CA LYS A 291 11.16 4.68 -10.09
C LYS A 291 9.71 4.26 -9.99
N SER A 292 8.85 5.19 -9.60
CA SER A 292 7.41 4.98 -9.53
C SER A 292 6.85 4.38 -10.83
N GLY A 293 6.19 3.22 -10.72
CA GLY A 293 5.55 2.52 -11.84
C GLY A 293 6.45 1.55 -12.62
N GLU A 294 7.73 1.42 -12.29
CA GLU A 294 8.59 0.41 -12.90
C GLU A 294 8.25 -1.01 -12.40
N THR A 295 8.38 -1.98 -13.31
CA THR A 295 8.08 -3.39 -13.03
C THR A 295 9.26 -4.26 -13.42
N LEU A 296 9.40 -5.43 -12.81
CA LEU A 296 10.49 -6.37 -13.12
C LEU A 296 10.53 -6.75 -14.61
N GLY A 297 9.36 -6.91 -15.24
CA GLY A 297 9.26 -7.14 -16.69
C GLY A 297 9.69 -5.94 -17.52
N GLY A 298 9.36 -4.71 -17.09
CA GLY A 298 9.81 -3.48 -17.74
C GLY A 298 11.32 -3.27 -17.65
N LEU A 299 11.92 -3.54 -16.49
CA LEU A 299 13.37 -3.51 -16.30
C LEU A 299 14.07 -4.58 -17.14
N ALA A 300 13.54 -5.81 -17.13
CA ALA A 300 14.07 -6.91 -17.94
C ALA A 300 14.11 -6.54 -19.43
N GLN A 301 13.02 -5.98 -19.95
CA GLN A 301 12.97 -5.48 -21.33
C GLN A 301 13.93 -4.31 -21.56
N LYS A 302 14.02 -3.35 -20.62
CA LYS A 302 14.90 -2.18 -20.70
C LYS A 302 16.37 -2.55 -20.80
N TYR A 303 16.78 -3.59 -20.06
CA TYR A 303 18.17 -4.06 -20.03
C TYR A 303 18.43 -5.27 -20.95
N GLY A 304 17.40 -5.74 -21.66
CA GLY A 304 17.50 -6.87 -22.59
C GLY A 304 17.81 -8.21 -21.92
N VAL A 305 17.44 -8.38 -20.65
CA VAL A 305 17.66 -9.60 -19.83
C VAL A 305 16.32 -10.28 -19.53
N LYS A 306 16.32 -11.49 -18.96
CA LYS A 306 15.08 -12.12 -18.47
C LYS A 306 14.73 -11.58 -17.08
N SER A 307 13.44 -11.41 -16.81
CA SER A 307 12.95 -11.00 -15.48
C SER A 307 13.32 -12.00 -14.39
N ALA A 308 13.34 -13.30 -14.73
CA ALA A 308 13.81 -14.37 -13.85
C ALA A 308 15.31 -14.23 -13.50
N ASP A 309 16.12 -13.70 -14.42
CA ASP A 309 17.56 -13.54 -14.20
C ASP A 309 17.84 -12.34 -13.27
N ILE A 310 17.10 -11.24 -13.45
CA ILE A 310 17.12 -10.11 -12.48
C ILE A 310 16.66 -10.59 -11.11
N LEU A 311 15.57 -11.36 -11.05
CA LEU A 311 15.02 -11.90 -9.81
C LEU A 311 16.08 -12.73 -9.06
N SER A 312 16.73 -13.64 -9.79
CA SER A 312 17.72 -14.56 -9.26
C SER A 312 19.00 -13.85 -8.83
N LEU A 313 19.54 -12.93 -9.66
CA LEU A 313 20.75 -12.17 -9.34
C LEU A 313 20.59 -11.28 -8.10
N ASN A 314 19.38 -10.77 -7.86
CA ASN A 314 19.07 -9.91 -6.71
C ASN A 314 18.49 -10.67 -5.51
N ASN A 315 18.40 -12.00 -5.58
CA ASN A 315 17.77 -12.84 -4.57
C ASN A 315 16.34 -12.38 -4.18
N LEU A 316 15.59 -11.83 -5.14
CA LEU A 316 14.25 -11.31 -4.90
C LEU A 316 13.24 -12.46 -4.79
N LYS A 317 12.49 -12.53 -3.70
CA LYS A 317 11.41 -13.52 -3.52
C LYS A 317 10.07 -13.05 -4.10
N ARG A 318 10.03 -11.85 -4.68
CA ARG A 318 8.82 -11.15 -5.15
C ARG A 318 9.04 -10.54 -6.53
N LYS A 319 7.95 -10.31 -7.28
CA LYS A 319 8.01 -9.74 -8.64
C LYS A 319 7.79 -8.23 -8.65
N GLU A 320 7.30 -7.68 -7.54
CA GLU A 320 7.03 -6.27 -7.31
C GLU A 320 8.33 -5.54 -6.94
N LEU A 321 8.63 -4.47 -7.69
CA LEU A 321 9.75 -3.58 -7.40
C LEU A 321 9.27 -2.43 -6.52
N TRP A 322 10.05 -2.09 -5.49
CA TRP A 322 9.74 -0.95 -4.63
C TRP A 322 10.41 0.31 -5.16
N ILE A 323 9.73 1.45 -5.03
CA ILE A 323 10.28 2.75 -5.43
C ILE A 323 11.56 2.98 -4.61
N ASP A 324 12.57 3.51 -5.30
CA ASP A 324 13.94 3.75 -4.82
C ASP A 324 14.78 2.51 -4.48
N GLU A 325 14.24 1.30 -4.67
CA GLU A 325 14.98 0.04 -4.57
C GLU A 325 16.07 -0.03 -5.64
N THR A 326 17.28 -0.45 -5.28
CA THR A 326 18.38 -0.60 -6.25
C THR A 326 18.51 -2.03 -6.72
N ILE A 327 18.29 -2.25 -8.01
CA ILE A 327 18.29 -3.56 -8.67
C ILE A 327 19.58 -3.76 -9.46
N LYS A 328 20.31 -4.82 -9.16
CA LYS A 328 21.46 -5.30 -9.96
C LYS A 328 20.97 -5.88 -11.28
N ILE A 329 21.66 -5.57 -12.37
CA ILE A 329 21.28 -6.06 -13.69
C ILE A 329 22.25 -7.17 -14.11
N PRO A 330 21.76 -8.34 -14.58
CA PRO A 330 22.61 -9.39 -15.14
C PRO A 330 23.37 -8.95 -16.38
N ASP A 331 24.56 -9.53 -16.58
CA ASP A 331 25.44 -9.25 -17.73
C ASP A 331 25.05 -9.99 -19.02
N ASN A 332 24.00 -10.82 -18.97
CA ASN A 332 23.52 -11.60 -20.10
C ASN A 332 22.52 -10.84 -21.01
N GLY A 333 22.47 -9.51 -20.86
CA GLY A 333 21.60 -8.63 -21.63
C GLY A 333 22.30 -8.02 -22.85
N LYS A 334 21.52 -7.56 -23.83
CA LYS A 334 22.02 -7.04 -25.13
C LYS A 334 22.94 -5.80 -25.05
N ASN A 335 23.11 -5.19 -23.87
CA ASN A 335 23.96 -4.00 -23.65
C ASN A 335 25.02 -4.19 -22.55
N SER A 336 25.50 -5.42 -22.32
CA SER A 336 26.64 -5.66 -21.41
C SER A 336 27.95 -5.23 -22.06
N THR A 337 28.18 -3.93 -22.13
CA THR A 337 29.47 -3.25 -22.29
C THR A 337 29.16 -1.76 -22.33
N ILE A 338 29.39 -1.04 -21.23
CA ILE A 338 29.84 0.36 -21.21
C ILE A 338 30.22 0.68 -19.76
N SER A 339 31.52 0.64 -19.47
CA SER A 339 32.20 1.70 -18.72
C SER A 339 33.69 1.68 -19.08
N THR A 340 34.24 2.90 -19.22
CA THR A 340 35.63 3.33 -19.45
C THR A 340 36.21 3.26 -20.87
N ALA A 341 36.26 4.40 -21.58
CA ALA A 341 37.48 5.06 -22.06
C ALA A 341 37.20 6.25 -23.01
N LYS A 342 38.10 7.25 -22.97
CA LYS A 342 38.12 8.52 -23.71
C LYS A 342 38.59 8.39 -25.17
N ALA A 343 37.96 9.19 -26.03
CA ALA A 343 38.49 10.00 -27.14
C ALA A 343 39.01 9.40 -28.47
N LYS A 344 38.44 10.01 -29.54
CA LYS A 344 38.93 10.32 -30.90
C LYS A 344 38.60 9.41 -32.10
N ASP A 345 37.70 9.98 -32.91
CA ASP A 345 37.67 10.10 -34.37
C ASP A 345 37.68 8.87 -35.27
N LYS A 346 36.53 8.65 -35.94
CA LYS A 346 36.41 8.84 -37.40
C LYS A 346 34.95 9.00 -37.84
N LYS A 347 34.72 10.10 -38.56
CA LYS A 347 33.54 10.41 -39.37
C LYS A 347 33.39 9.40 -40.53
N ALA A 348 32.17 8.91 -40.72
CA ALA A 348 31.47 8.59 -41.98
C ALA A 348 30.18 7.86 -41.54
N ASP A 349 28.96 8.14 -41.98
CA ASP A 349 28.44 9.02 -43.01
C ASP A 349 26.98 9.34 -42.62
N LYS A 350 26.50 10.53 -42.97
CA LYS A 350 25.09 10.89 -42.86
C LYS A 350 24.40 10.37 -44.11
N SER A 351 23.51 9.39 -43.97
CA SER A 351 22.38 9.25 -44.88
C SER A 351 21.11 8.90 -44.10
N THR A 352 20.27 9.91 -43.99
CA THR A 352 18.81 9.85 -43.90
C THR A 352 18.22 8.65 -44.63
N ASP A 353 17.44 7.84 -43.92
CA ASP A 353 16.32 7.12 -44.51
C ASP A 353 15.07 7.24 -43.62
N ASN A 354 14.09 7.94 -44.18
CA ASN A 354 12.79 8.25 -43.62
C ASN A 354 11.93 6.99 -43.52
N ASN A 355 11.77 6.44 -42.31
CA ASN A 355 10.58 5.65 -42.03
C ASN A 355 9.43 6.62 -41.73
N ASN A 356 8.67 6.95 -42.77
CA ASN A 356 7.47 7.76 -42.71
C ASN A 356 6.37 6.98 -41.94
N ILE A 357 6.36 7.12 -40.61
CA ILE A 357 5.36 6.51 -39.73
C ILE A 357 4.03 7.23 -39.98
N LYS A 358 3.12 6.58 -40.71
CA LYS A 358 1.81 7.14 -41.05
C LYS A 358 0.82 6.93 -39.89
N ASP A 359 0.07 7.97 -39.57
CA ASP A 359 -1.02 7.95 -38.59
C ASP A 359 -2.17 7.09 -39.15
N SER A 360 -2.63 6.07 -38.41
CA SER A 360 -3.77 5.25 -38.83
C SER A 360 -5.11 5.97 -38.73
N GLY A 361 -5.14 7.16 -38.13
CA GLY A 361 -6.36 7.89 -37.78
C GLY A 361 -7.06 7.35 -36.53
N VAL A 362 -6.60 6.21 -35.99
CA VAL A 362 -7.13 5.62 -34.76
C VAL A 362 -6.46 6.27 -33.56
N VAL A 363 -7.26 6.85 -32.67
CA VAL A 363 -6.79 7.42 -31.41
C VAL A 363 -7.25 6.57 -30.24
N HIS A 364 -6.29 6.01 -29.51
CA HIS A 364 -6.54 5.22 -28.31
C HIS A 364 -6.48 6.12 -27.07
N THR A 365 -7.50 6.07 -26.22
CA THR A 365 -7.50 6.77 -24.92
C THR A 365 -7.08 5.79 -23.84
N VAL A 366 -5.97 6.08 -23.18
CA VAL A 366 -5.33 5.21 -22.18
C VAL A 366 -6.23 5.06 -20.95
N LYS A 367 -6.57 3.83 -20.58
CA LYS A 367 -7.35 3.51 -19.38
C LYS A 367 -6.45 3.13 -18.20
N SER A 368 -7.02 3.17 -17.01
CA SER A 368 -6.34 2.76 -15.77
C SER A 368 -5.78 1.34 -15.89
N GLY A 369 -4.47 1.19 -15.67
CA GLY A 369 -3.74 -0.09 -15.73
C GLY A 369 -3.28 -0.54 -17.13
N GLU A 370 -3.52 0.27 -18.19
CA GLU A 370 -2.95 0.05 -19.52
C GLU A 370 -1.51 0.57 -19.61
N SER A 371 -0.72 -0.02 -20.52
CA SER A 371 0.67 0.37 -20.77
C SER A 371 0.95 0.40 -22.28
N LEU A 372 1.98 1.13 -22.71
CA LEU A 372 2.38 1.18 -24.12
C LEU A 372 2.54 -0.21 -24.73
N ASN A 373 3.12 -1.17 -23.99
CA ASN A 373 3.24 -2.57 -24.42
C ASN A 373 1.87 -3.26 -24.62
N LYS A 374 0.92 -3.06 -23.70
CA LYS A 374 -0.44 -3.64 -23.84
C LYS A 374 -1.19 -3.02 -25.02
N ILE A 375 -1.01 -1.72 -25.24
CA ILE A 375 -1.65 -0.96 -26.33
C ILE A 375 -1.03 -1.34 -27.67
N ALA A 376 0.29 -1.35 -27.77
CA ALA A 376 1.03 -1.81 -28.95
C ALA A 376 0.62 -3.23 -29.36
N LYS A 377 0.55 -4.15 -28.38
CA LYS A 377 0.07 -5.52 -28.63
C LYS A 377 -1.41 -5.57 -29.04
N LYS A 378 -2.26 -4.74 -28.46
CA LYS A 378 -3.70 -4.65 -28.79
C LYS A 378 -3.94 -4.18 -30.23
N TYR A 379 -3.11 -3.26 -30.72
CA TYR A 379 -3.20 -2.74 -32.09
C TYR A 379 -2.20 -3.40 -33.06
N ASN A 380 -1.44 -4.39 -32.58
CA ASN A 380 -0.41 -5.13 -33.32
C ASN A 380 0.67 -4.24 -33.97
N VAL A 381 1.07 -3.15 -33.31
CA VAL A 381 2.10 -2.20 -33.79
C VAL A 381 3.32 -2.16 -32.87
N SER A 382 4.42 -1.56 -33.30
CA SER A 382 5.58 -1.35 -32.42
C SER A 382 5.32 -0.26 -31.39
N VAL A 383 5.84 -0.45 -30.18
CA VAL A 383 5.84 0.59 -29.13
C VAL A 383 6.64 1.80 -29.60
N ASP A 384 7.76 1.59 -30.29
CA ASP A 384 8.62 2.68 -30.74
C ASP A 384 7.93 3.52 -31.82
N ASP A 385 7.06 2.92 -32.64
CA ASP A 385 6.25 3.65 -33.63
C ASP A 385 5.16 4.49 -32.95
N ILE A 386 4.52 3.98 -31.90
CA ILE A 386 3.56 4.76 -31.09
C ILE A 386 4.28 5.94 -30.41
N VAL A 387 5.46 5.70 -29.82
CA VAL A 387 6.25 6.73 -29.14
C VAL A 387 6.68 7.82 -30.11
N THR A 388 7.17 7.42 -31.29
CA THR A 388 7.67 8.34 -32.31
C THR A 388 6.53 9.16 -32.93
N LEU A 389 5.42 8.52 -33.31
CA LEU A 389 4.25 9.21 -33.88
C LEU A 389 3.62 10.22 -32.92
N ASN A 390 3.64 9.92 -31.62
CA ASN A 390 3.08 10.79 -30.58
C ASN A 390 4.13 11.70 -29.92
N GLN A 391 5.37 11.69 -30.41
CA GLN A 391 6.49 12.48 -29.89
C GLN A 391 6.64 12.35 -28.36
N LEU A 392 6.39 11.17 -27.82
CA LEU A 392 6.35 10.96 -26.38
C LEU A 392 7.78 11.02 -25.81
N LYS A 393 8.04 12.05 -25.01
CA LYS A 393 9.32 12.20 -24.27
C LYS A 393 9.46 11.24 -23.09
N ARG A 394 8.41 10.47 -22.77
CA ARG A 394 8.31 9.58 -21.61
C ARG A 394 7.54 8.32 -22.00
N LYS A 395 7.79 7.20 -21.33
CA LYS A 395 7.15 5.91 -21.65
C LYS A 395 5.93 5.62 -20.75
N GLU A 396 5.71 6.45 -19.74
CA GLU A 396 4.58 6.40 -18.82
C GLU A 396 3.36 7.08 -19.42
N LEU A 397 2.25 6.34 -19.46
CA LEU A 397 0.98 6.82 -19.99
C LEU A 397 0.10 7.35 -18.86
N ARG A 398 -0.44 8.55 -19.05
CA ARG A 398 -1.41 9.12 -18.12
C ARG A 398 -2.80 8.59 -18.46
N ILE A 399 -3.60 8.36 -17.43
CA ILE A 399 -5.00 7.96 -17.63
C ILE A 399 -5.70 9.08 -18.41
N ASP A 400 -6.46 8.68 -19.42
CA ASP A 400 -7.13 9.51 -20.43
C ASP A 400 -6.20 10.25 -21.42
N GLU A 401 -4.90 9.95 -21.43
CA GLU A 401 -3.99 10.39 -22.47
C GLU A 401 -4.40 9.77 -23.81
N LYS A 402 -4.44 10.59 -24.87
CA LYS A 402 -4.83 10.16 -26.22
C LYS A 402 -3.57 9.89 -27.04
N LEU A 403 -3.43 8.65 -27.49
CA LEU A 403 -2.33 8.22 -28.35
C LEU A 403 -2.85 7.93 -29.74
N LYS A 404 -2.27 8.60 -30.73
CA LYS A 404 -2.41 8.24 -32.14
C LYS A 404 -1.75 6.88 -32.38
N ILE A 405 -2.47 5.96 -33.01
CA ILE A 405 -1.94 4.64 -33.30
C ILE A 405 -1.37 4.66 -34.72
N PRO A 406 -0.11 4.22 -34.93
CA PRO A 406 0.47 4.17 -36.27
C PRO A 406 -0.22 3.10 -37.14
N THR A 407 -0.15 3.26 -38.46
CA THR A 407 -0.59 2.21 -39.38
C THR A 407 0.26 0.96 -39.20
N HIS A 408 -0.36 -0.22 -39.32
CA HIS A 408 0.35 -1.49 -39.26
C HIS A 408 1.32 -1.61 -40.43
N ASN A 409 2.59 -1.25 -40.22
CA ASN A 409 3.65 -1.60 -41.14
C ASN A 409 4.18 -2.96 -40.74
N SER A 410 3.51 -3.99 -41.26
CA SER A 410 4.09 -5.33 -41.37
C SER A 410 5.39 -5.24 -42.15
N LYS A 411 6.55 -5.22 -41.48
CA LYS A 411 7.71 -5.92 -42.05
C LYS A 411 7.50 -7.40 -41.82
N THR A 412 6.70 -8.01 -42.69
CA THR A 412 6.76 -9.45 -42.95
C THR A 412 6.81 -9.63 -44.45
N THR A 413 7.93 -10.20 -44.89
CA THR A 413 8.02 -11.20 -45.96
C THR A 413 6.69 -11.52 -46.64
N GLU A 414 6.70 -11.27 -47.94
CA GLU A 414 5.71 -11.68 -48.93
C GLU A 414 5.09 -13.06 -48.66
N LYS A 415 3.75 -13.12 -48.69
CA LYS A 415 3.04 -14.16 -49.44
C LYS A 415 1.60 -13.74 -49.76
N ASN A 416 1.30 -13.88 -51.04
CA ASN A 416 0.03 -13.65 -51.75
C ASN A 416 -1.21 -14.26 -51.08
N SER A 417 -2.35 -13.57 -51.21
CA SER A 417 -3.46 -14.01 -52.08
C SER A 417 -4.66 -13.05 -52.00
N ASN A 418 -5.18 -12.72 -53.19
CA ASN A 418 -6.52 -12.18 -53.54
C ASN A 418 -7.66 -12.73 -52.63
N THR A 419 -8.80 -12.06 -52.39
CA THR A 419 -9.82 -11.61 -53.38
C THR A 419 -10.91 -10.72 -52.75
N ASP A 420 -11.47 -9.84 -53.59
CA ASP A 420 -12.90 -9.49 -53.77
C ASP A 420 -13.80 -8.87 -52.67
N THR A 421 -14.07 -7.58 -52.95
CA THR A 421 -15.38 -6.97 -53.22
C THR A 421 -16.34 -6.54 -52.11
N ALA A 422 -16.83 -5.32 -52.38
CA ALA A 422 -18.22 -4.84 -52.28
C ALA A 422 -18.71 -4.38 -50.90
N LYS A 423 -19.46 -3.29 -50.75
CA LYS A 423 -19.88 -2.14 -51.59
C LYS A 423 -20.77 -1.28 -50.68
N LYS A 424 -20.97 -0.03 -51.11
CA LYS A 424 -22.03 0.93 -50.79
C LYS A 424 -21.81 1.85 -49.59
N GLU A 425 -21.53 3.15 -49.81
CA GLU A 425 -22.38 4.22 -50.39
C GLU A 425 -23.46 4.66 -49.37
N SER A 426 -23.80 5.94 -49.15
CA SER A 426 -23.38 7.23 -49.71
C SER A 426 -24.10 8.36 -48.95
N ASN A 427 -23.43 9.51 -48.82
CA ASN A 427 -23.90 10.91 -48.94
C ASN A 427 -25.10 11.43 -48.08
N THR A 428 -25.13 12.69 -47.62
CA THR A 428 -24.94 13.91 -48.43
C THR A 428 -24.70 15.19 -47.59
N LYS A 429 -23.72 16.01 -48.02
CA LYS A 429 -23.64 17.50 -48.20
C LYS A 429 -24.17 18.50 -47.14
N THR A 430 -23.28 19.27 -46.48
CA THR A 430 -22.74 20.65 -46.73
C THR A 430 -23.56 21.83 -46.16
N VAL A 431 -22.96 22.66 -45.29
CA VAL A 431 -22.55 24.08 -45.51
C VAL A 431 -22.04 24.68 -44.18
N SER A 432 -21.01 25.52 -44.30
CA SER A 432 -20.12 26.14 -43.30
C SER A 432 -20.75 27.24 -42.42
N LYS A 433 -20.23 27.42 -41.19
CA LYS A 433 -19.77 28.71 -40.63
C LYS A 433 -19.10 28.54 -39.25
N ASP A 434 -17.93 29.16 -39.10
CA ASP A 434 -17.24 29.40 -37.84
C ASP A 434 -18.10 30.19 -36.84
N ASN A 435 -18.05 29.80 -35.56
CA ASN A 435 -17.63 30.67 -34.45
C ASN A 435 -17.79 29.96 -33.09
N ASN A 436 -16.64 29.74 -32.44
CA ASN A 436 -16.35 29.95 -31.03
C ASN A 436 -17.40 29.52 -29.96
N LYS A 437 -17.18 28.36 -29.30
CA LYS A 437 -17.44 28.17 -27.85
C LYS A 437 -16.96 26.81 -27.32
N THR A 438 -16.01 26.88 -26.39
CA THR A 438 -15.79 26.03 -25.20
C THR A 438 -16.62 24.73 -25.10
N ASN A 439 -15.96 23.57 -25.16
CA ASN A 439 -16.62 22.27 -24.96
C ASN A 439 -16.21 21.57 -23.65
N VAL A 440 -17.23 21.40 -22.80
CA VAL A 440 -17.25 20.89 -21.43
C VAL A 440 -17.43 19.37 -21.45
N LYS A 441 -16.69 18.62 -20.60
CA LYS A 441 -16.86 17.16 -20.42
C LYS A 441 -18.01 16.86 -19.44
N ASN A 442 -18.80 15.82 -19.72
CA ASN A 442 -19.99 15.37 -18.96
C ASN A 442 -19.67 14.25 -17.95
N VAL A 443 -20.40 14.21 -16.82
CA VAL A 443 -20.45 13.09 -15.85
C VAL A 443 -21.88 12.53 -15.80
N LYS A 444 -22.02 11.20 -15.61
CA LYS A 444 -23.30 10.46 -15.62
C LYS A 444 -23.77 10.15 -14.20
N ASP A 445 -25.07 10.23 -13.98
CA ASP A 445 -25.72 9.81 -12.74
C ASP A 445 -26.55 8.52 -12.90
N SER A 446 -26.94 7.92 -11.78
CA SER A 446 -27.40 6.54 -11.56
C SER A 446 -28.69 6.09 -12.26
N LYS A 447 -29.23 6.88 -13.20
CA LYS A 447 -30.37 6.54 -14.07
C LYS A 447 -30.20 6.91 -15.56
N GLY A 448 -28.97 7.19 -16.00
CA GLY A 448 -28.67 7.23 -17.44
C GLY A 448 -29.19 8.43 -18.24
N LYS A 449 -29.49 9.57 -17.61
CA LYS A 449 -29.75 10.85 -18.31
C LYS A 449 -28.52 11.77 -18.23
N SER A 450 -28.05 12.24 -19.38
CA SER A 450 -26.91 13.17 -19.51
C SER A 450 -27.30 14.54 -18.94
N THR A 451 -26.68 14.93 -17.83
CA THR A 451 -26.91 16.25 -17.23
C THR A 451 -25.57 16.98 -17.22
N GLN A 452 -25.52 18.14 -17.87
CA GLN A 452 -24.34 18.98 -17.99
C GLN A 452 -23.81 19.31 -16.59
N ILE A 453 -22.48 19.26 -16.37
CA ILE A 453 -21.89 19.64 -15.08
C ILE A 453 -22.34 21.07 -14.76
N PRO A 454 -23.10 21.29 -13.67
CA PRO A 454 -23.66 22.59 -13.37
C PRO A 454 -22.53 23.57 -13.02
N LYS A 455 -22.71 24.85 -13.33
CA LYS A 455 -21.68 25.87 -13.01
C LYS A 455 -21.45 26.00 -11.50
N TYR A 456 -22.52 25.79 -10.73
CA TYR A 456 -22.53 25.87 -9.28
C TYR A 456 -23.18 24.62 -8.69
N HIS A 457 -22.71 24.22 -7.52
CA HIS A 457 -23.32 23.19 -6.69
C HIS A 457 -23.79 23.79 -5.36
N THR A 458 -24.99 23.43 -4.92
CA THR A 458 -25.50 23.81 -3.59
C THR A 458 -25.18 22.68 -2.63
N ILE A 459 -24.46 23.00 -1.56
CA ILE A 459 -23.95 22.04 -0.59
C ILE A 459 -25.12 21.38 0.16
N GLU A 460 -25.19 20.05 0.05
CA GLU A 460 -26.14 19.22 0.79
C GLU A 460 -25.72 19.08 2.25
N LYS A 461 -26.64 18.57 3.11
CA LYS A 461 -26.37 18.40 4.54
C LYS A 461 -25.14 17.51 4.75
N ASP A 462 -24.18 18.00 5.53
CA ASP A 462 -22.91 17.34 5.88
C ASP A 462 -21.98 17.04 4.68
N GLN A 463 -22.21 17.68 3.52
CA GLN A 463 -21.42 17.49 2.31
C GLN A 463 -20.19 18.42 2.28
N THR A 464 -19.02 17.87 1.93
CA THR A 464 -17.76 18.62 1.89
C THR A 464 -17.32 18.94 0.45
N ILE A 465 -16.40 19.90 0.26
CA ILE A 465 -15.84 20.22 -1.06
C ILE A 465 -15.19 19.00 -1.73
N TYR A 466 -14.69 18.07 -0.92
CA TYR A 466 -14.06 16.82 -1.37
C TYR A 466 -15.11 15.83 -1.88
N ALA A 467 -16.28 15.77 -1.24
CA ALA A 467 -17.41 14.99 -1.72
C ALA A 467 -17.94 15.58 -3.05
N VAL A 468 -18.02 16.90 -3.17
CA VAL A 468 -18.38 17.59 -4.41
C VAL A 468 -17.35 17.33 -5.53
N GLY A 469 -16.06 17.37 -5.20
CA GLY A 469 -14.99 17.03 -6.14
C GLY A 469 -15.09 15.60 -6.68
N ARG A 470 -15.44 14.63 -5.83
CA ARG A 470 -15.68 13.25 -6.27
C ARG A 470 -16.97 13.09 -7.10
N LEU A 471 -18.02 13.83 -6.75
CA LEU A 471 -19.31 13.79 -7.43
C LEU A 471 -19.20 14.25 -8.89
N TYR A 472 -18.37 15.26 -9.16
CA TYR A 472 -18.20 15.83 -10.49
C TYR A 472 -16.87 15.48 -11.18
N ASP A 473 -16.06 14.63 -10.55
CA ASP A 473 -14.70 14.26 -10.99
C ASP A 473 -13.77 15.47 -11.17
N ILE A 474 -13.78 16.37 -10.19
CA ILE A 474 -13.04 17.63 -10.16
C ILE A 474 -12.09 17.65 -8.95
N PRO A 475 -10.79 17.91 -9.13
CA PRO A 475 -9.87 18.02 -8.00
C PRO A 475 -10.32 19.12 -7.01
N PRO A 476 -10.29 18.87 -5.69
CA PRO A 476 -10.70 19.86 -4.68
C PRO A 476 -9.96 21.21 -4.81
N ASN A 477 -8.67 21.18 -5.19
CA ASN A 477 -7.89 22.40 -5.44
C ASN A 477 -8.45 23.24 -6.60
N THR A 478 -9.08 22.62 -7.60
CA THR A 478 -9.75 23.33 -8.70
C THR A 478 -10.99 24.05 -8.17
N ILE A 479 -11.78 23.39 -7.32
CA ILE A 479 -12.97 24.00 -6.67
C ILE A 479 -12.56 25.16 -5.76
N LEU A 480 -11.46 25.02 -5.00
CA LEU A 480 -10.94 26.09 -4.16
C LEU A 480 -10.47 27.31 -4.97
N LYS A 481 -9.79 27.09 -6.10
CA LYS A 481 -9.38 28.18 -7.01
C LYS A 481 -10.56 28.95 -7.58
N LEU A 482 -11.67 28.25 -7.85
CA LEU A 482 -12.91 28.86 -8.34
C LEU A 482 -13.70 29.61 -7.26
N ASN A 483 -13.42 29.36 -5.98
CA ASN A 483 -14.11 29.98 -4.85
C ASN A 483 -13.12 30.61 -3.85
N PRO A 484 -12.40 31.68 -4.24
CA PRO A 484 -11.33 32.26 -3.43
C PRO A 484 -11.80 32.85 -2.08
N LYS A 485 -13.11 33.01 -1.88
CA LYS A 485 -13.72 33.46 -0.60
C LYS A 485 -13.92 32.32 0.41
N LEU A 486 -13.80 31.05 0.01
CA LEU A 486 -13.83 29.90 0.91
C LEU A 486 -12.48 29.79 1.63
N LYS A 487 -12.35 30.49 2.76
CA LYS A 487 -11.18 30.31 3.64
C LYS A 487 -11.22 28.87 4.18
N ASP A 488 -10.08 28.19 4.08
CA ASP A 488 -9.84 26.85 4.66
C ASP A 488 -10.70 25.69 4.11
N GLY A 489 -11.37 25.88 2.97
CA GLY A 489 -12.16 24.82 2.31
C GLY A 489 -13.42 24.39 3.06
N LYS A 490 -13.86 25.16 4.06
CA LYS A 490 -15.09 24.93 4.81
C LYS A 490 -16.30 25.40 4.03
N VAL A 491 -17.34 24.59 4.03
CA VAL A 491 -18.63 24.87 3.38
C VAL A 491 -19.78 24.58 4.34
N ILE A 492 -20.84 25.37 4.27
CA ILE A 492 -22.05 25.19 5.09
C ILE A 492 -23.19 24.65 4.24
N THR A 493 -24.08 23.86 4.85
CA THR A 493 -25.30 23.36 4.19
C THR A 493 -26.09 24.51 3.56
N GLY A 494 -26.48 24.35 2.30
CA GLY A 494 -27.17 25.38 1.51
C GLY A 494 -26.24 26.40 0.84
N GLN A 495 -24.94 26.38 1.12
CA GLN A 495 -23.97 27.27 0.46
C GLN A 495 -23.79 26.89 -1.00
N LYS A 496 -23.75 27.90 -1.88
CA LYS A 496 -23.55 27.70 -3.32
C LYS A 496 -22.07 27.92 -3.67
N ILE A 497 -21.42 26.90 -4.22
CA ILE A 497 -20.01 26.94 -4.62
C ILE A 497 -19.85 26.72 -6.12
N GLN A 498 -18.89 27.40 -6.74
CA GLN A 498 -18.57 27.28 -8.16
C GLN A 498 -17.72 26.04 -8.42
N ILE A 499 -18.12 25.21 -9.38
CA ILE A 499 -17.40 23.96 -9.69
C ILE A 499 -16.85 23.91 -11.11
N ARG A 500 -17.23 24.87 -11.98
CA ARG A 500 -16.51 25.16 -13.24
C ARG A 500 -16.54 26.65 -13.56
N GLU A 501 -15.62 27.10 -14.42
CA GLU A 501 -15.48 28.50 -14.88
C GLU A 501 -16.74 29.08 -15.55
#